data_AF-A0A2G5PFL3-F1
#
_entry.id   AF-A0A2G5PFL3-F1
#
_cell.length_a   1.000
_cell.length_b   1.000
_cell.length_c   1.000
_cell.angle_alpha   90.00
_cell.angle_beta   90.00
_cell.angle_gamma   90.00
#
_symmetry.space_group_name_H-M   'P 1'
#
loop_
_entity.id
_entity.type
_entity.pdbx_description
1 polymer ?
#
loop_
_entity_poly.entity_id
_entity_poly.type
_entity_poly.pdbx_seq_one_letter_code
_entity_poly.pdbx_strand_id
1 'polypeptide(L)'
;MSELSQARWCAQCGAALGHTELYCPSCGAETGTSQLPADGIRPAGRSVRCAAYLMDVAAMIVPAFPLSITAALLDVPEVVSMVVPLAFVAVWLWMQIWLGLMGQSAGKAMLGLRLVNADNRPPGFGPTVLRSLIFVGTLGLAALPMLASPTPRPGLHDRLTGLTVIDVAAGANPLGDRPHPALRKAQP
;
A
#
# COMPACT_ATOMS: atom_id res chain seq x y z
N MET A 1 -9.90 -41.79 4.61
CA MET A 1 -10.81 -40.63 4.79
C MET A 1 -11.04 -40.04 3.41
N SER A 2 -12.24 -40.24 2.88
CA SER A 2 -12.66 -39.82 1.54
C SER A 2 -12.77 -38.31 1.46
N GLU A 3 -11.92 -37.66 0.66
CA GLU A 3 -12.22 -36.30 0.19
C GLU A 3 -13.36 -36.40 -0.83
N LEU A 4 -14.56 -36.00 -0.42
CA LEU A 4 -15.68 -35.79 -1.33
C LEU A 4 -15.35 -34.57 -2.20
N SER A 5 -14.72 -34.85 -3.34
CA SER A 5 -14.52 -33.93 -4.46
C SER A 5 -15.87 -33.29 -4.83
N GLN A 6 -16.11 -32.04 -4.42
CA GLN A 6 -17.30 -31.29 -4.82
C GLN A 6 -17.27 -31.08 -6.33
N ALA A 7 -18.22 -31.68 -7.05
CA ALA A 7 -18.35 -31.49 -8.49
C ALA A 7 -18.68 -30.02 -8.80
N ARG A 8 -17.82 -29.37 -9.58
CA ARG A 8 -18.02 -28.00 -10.07
C ARG A 8 -18.72 -28.03 -11.42
N TRP A 9 -19.56 -27.03 -11.68
CA TRP A 9 -20.35 -26.94 -12.92
C TRP A 9 -20.20 -25.53 -13.51
N CYS A 10 -20.15 -25.45 -14.84
CA CYS A 10 -20.06 -24.19 -15.56
C CYS A 10 -21.39 -23.43 -15.47
N ALA A 11 -21.36 -22.19 -14.96
CA ALA A 11 -22.56 -21.37 -14.83
C ALA A 11 -23.19 -20.94 -16.17
N GLN A 12 -22.43 -21.03 -17.28
CA GLN A 12 -22.87 -20.53 -18.58
C GLN A 12 -23.46 -21.62 -19.48
N CYS A 13 -22.93 -22.85 -19.42
CA CYS A 13 -23.41 -23.96 -20.25
C CYS A 13 -23.82 -25.21 -19.46
N GLY A 14 -23.58 -25.25 -18.15
CA GLY A 14 -23.92 -26.41 -17.31
C GLY A 14 -23.00 -27.62 -17.50
N ALA A 15 -21.83 -27.49 -18.13
CA ALA A 15 -20.86 -28.58 -18.23
C ALA A 15 -20.15 -28.83 -16.88
N ALA A 16 -19.84 -30.09 -16.58
CA ALA A 16 -19.02 -30.44 -15.43
C ALA A 16 -17.57 -29.96 -15.63
N LEU A 17 -16.95 -29.43 -14.57
CA LEU A 17 -15.60 -28.85 -14.60
C LEU A 17 -14.64 -29.66 -13.75
N GLY A 18 -13.39 -29.78 -14.23
CA GLY A 18 -12.28 -30.29 -13.43
C GLY A 18 -11.88 -29.30 -12.31
N HIS A 19 -11.25 -29.82 -11.24
CA HIS A 19 -10.86 -29.00 -10.08
C HIS A 19 -9.88 -27.87 -10.39
N THR A 20 -9.09 -28.01 -11.46
CA THR A 20 -8.03 -27.07 -11.84
C THR A 20 -8.25 -26.42 -13.21
N GLU A 21 -9.43 -26.61 -13.83
CA GLU A 21 -9.71 -26.01 -15.14
C GLU A 21 -9.94 -24.51 -14.98
N LEU A 22 -9.12 -23.71 -15.68
CA LEU A 22 -9.22 -22.25 -15.76
C LEU A 22 -10.21 -21.77 -16.83
N TYR A 23 -10.53 -22.66 -17.78
CA TYR A 23 -11.47 -22.42 -18.87
C TYR A 23 -12.36 -23.65 -19.03
N CYS A 24 -13.64 -23.44 -19.31
CA CYS A 24 -14.58 -24.52 -19.59
C CYS A 24 -14.27 -25.16 -20.95
N PRO A 25 -14.00 -26.47 -21.02
CA PRO A 25 -13.64 -27.13 -22.26
C PRO A 25 -14.79 -27.19 -23.29
N SER A 26 -16.05 -27.06 -22.85
CA SER A 26 -17.21 -27.14 -23.76
C SER A 26 -17.60 -25.81 -24.40
N CYS A 27 -17.48 -24.68 -23.68
CA CYS A 27 -17.95 -23.38 -24.19
C CYS A 27 -16.87 -22.28 -24.18
N GLY A 28 -15.68 -22.55 -23.64
CA GLY A 28 -14.59 -21.58 -23.56
C GLY A 28 -14.75 -20.50 -22.49
N ALA A 29 -15.81 -20.55 -21.66
CA ALA A 29 -16.02 -19.57 -20.60
C ALA A 29 -14.93 -19.68 -19.51
N GLU A 30 -14.45 -18.54 -19.00
CA GLU A 30 -13.51 -18.49 -17.88
C GLU A 30 -14.17 -19.05 -16.62
N THR A 31 -13.61 -20.10 -16.07
CA THR A 31 -14.11 -20.77 -14.86
C THR A 31 -13.44 -20.13 -13.66
N GLY A 32 -13.76 -18.85 -13.47
CA GLY A 32 -13.08 -17.96 -12.54
C GLY A 32 -13.05 -18.52 -11.12
N THR A 33 -11.93 -19.13 -10.72
CA THR A 33 -11.50 -19.30 -9.32
C THR A 33 -9.99 -19.59 -9.24
N SER A 34 -9.16 -18.55 -9.30
CA SER A 34 -8.09 -18.43 -8.30
C SER A 34 -8.68 -17.65 -7.12
N GLN A 35 -9.71 -18.21 -6.48
CA GLN A 35 -10.23 -17.71 -5.21
C GLN A 35 -9.33 -18.24 -4.11
N LEU A 36 -8.20 -17.57 -3.89
CA LEU A 36 -7.74 -17.42 -2.50
C LEU A 36 -8.83 -16.56 -1.83
N PRO A 37 -9.36 -16.96 -0.66
CA PRO A 37 -10.49 -16.27 -0.04
C PRO A 37 -10.18 -14.77 0.07
N ALA A 38 -11.09 -13.94 -0.46
CA ALA A 38 -11.04 -12.47 -0.35
C ALA A 38 -11.04 -11.97 1.11
N ASP A 39 -11.23 -12.89 2.07
CA ASP A 39 -11.20 -12.65 3.51
C ASP A 39 -9.79 -12.71 4.12
N GLY A 40 -8.78 -13.11 3.34
CA GLY A 40 -7.39 -13.10 3.79
C GLY A 40 -6.77 -11.70 3.76
N ILE A 41 -5.96 -11.39 4.76
CA ILE A 41 -5.08 -10.21 4.73
C ILE A 41 -3.99 -10.47 3.69
N ARG A 42 -3.91 -9.62 2.66
CA ARG A 42 -2.94 -9.76 1.56
C ARG A 42 -1.82 -8.74 1.69
N PRO A 43 -0.54 -9.16 1.61
CA PRO A 43 0.57 -8.22 1.60
C PRO A 43 0.59 -7.44 0.29
N ALA A 44 0.83 -6.12 0.38
CA ALA A 44 0.91 -5.27 -0.81
C ALA A 44 2.17 -5.58 -1.64
N GLY A 45 2.01 -5.65 -2.96
CA GLY A 45 3.11 -5.86 -3.91
C GLY A 45 4.06 -4.67 -4.04
N ARG A 46 5.24 -4.88 -4.63
CA ARG A 46 6.29 -3.85 -4.76
C ARG A 46 5.85 -2.62 -5.57
N SER A 47 5.16 -2.82 -6.71
CA SER A 47 4.79 -1.74 -7.63
C SER A 47 3.80 -0.76 -7.00
N VAL A 48 2.75 -1.27 -6.35
CA VAL A 48 1.75 -0.44 -5.65
C VAL A 48 2.35 0.28 -4.45
N ARG A 49 3.31 -0.33 -3.73
CA ARG A 49 4.06 0.34 -2.66
C ARG A 49 4.93 1.48 -3.19
N CYS A 50 5.64 1.26 -4.29
CA CYS A 50 6.43 2.30 -4.95
C CYS A 50 5.56 3.44 -5.46
N ALA A 51 4.43 3.13 -6.11
CA ALA A 51 3.49 4.13 -6.60
C ALA A 51 2.91 4.98 -5.45
N ALA A 52 2.51 4.36 -4.35
CA ALA A 52 2.04 5.08 -3.16
C ALA A 52 3.13 6.01 -2.60
N TYR A 53 4.38 5.53 -2.52
CA TYR A 53 5.49 6.33 -2.04
C TYR A 53 5.76 7.54 -2.95
N LEU A 54 5.75 7.37 -4.27
CA LEU A 54 5.92 8.47 -5.22
C LEU A 54 4.79 9.51 -5.09
N MET A 55 3.56 9.09 -4.87
CA MET A 55 2.43 9.99 -4.62
C MET A 55 2.60 10.76 -3.31
N ASP A 56 3.06 10.09 -2.25
CA ASP A 56 3.34 10.74 -0.96
C ASP A 56 4.49 11.77 -1.07
N VAL A 57 5.55 11.44 -1.83
CA VAL A 57 6.65 12.38 -2.12
C VAL A 57 6.17 13.57 -2.95
N ALA A 58 5.34 13.35 -3.97
CA ALA A 58 4.76 14.42 -4.76
C ALA A 58 3.93 15.37 -3.87
N ALA A 59 3.10 14.82 -2.97
CA ALA A 59 2.33 15.61 -2.00
C ALA A 59 3.23 16.47 -1.09
N MET A 60 4.45 16.02 -0.81
CA MET A 60 5.43 16.74 0.01
C MET A 60 6.15 17.86 -0.77
N ILE A 61 6.41 17.66 -2.07
CA ILE A 61 7.10 18.64 -2.92
C ILE A 61 6.17 19.80 -3.32
N VAL A 62 4.88 19.52 -3.52
CA VAL A 62 3.88 20.51 -3.96
C VAL A 62 3.87 21.81 -3.13
N PRO A 63 3.93 21.80 -1.79
CA PRO A 63 4.00 23.05 -1.02
C PRO A 63 5.40 23.70 -1.02
N ALA A 64 6.48 22.90 -1.06
CA ALA A 64 7.85 23.41 -1.01
C ALA A 64 8.27 24.15 -2.28
N PHE A 65 7.76 23.71 -3.43
CA PHE A 65 8.16 24.24 -4.73
C PHE A 65 7.69 25.70 -4.97
N PRO A 66 6.40 26.07 -4.75
CA PRO A 66 5.94 27.45 -4.86
C PRO A 66 6.61 28.38 -3.86
N LEU A 67 6.83 27.93 -2.61
CA LEU A 67 7.53 28.71 -1.58
C LEU A 67 8.97 29.03 -2.01
N SER A 68 9.68 28.04 -2.55
CA SER A 68 11.04 28.21 -3.05
C SER A 68 11.10 29.15 -4.26
N ILE A 69 10.15 29.02 -5.20
CA ILE A 69 10.05 29.94 -6.35
C ILE A 69 9.79 31.37 -5.87
N THR A 70 8.84 31.55 -4.96
CA THR A 70 8.48 32.88 -4.45
C THR A 70 9.65 33.53 -3.73
N ALA A 71 10.37 32.76 -2.92
CA ALA A 71 11.57 33.23 -2.23
C ALA A 71 12.67 33.67 -3.21
N ALA A 72 12.89 32.92 -4.28
CA ALA A 72 13.86 33.26 -5.31
C ALA A 72 13.46 34.51 -6.11
N LEU A 73 12.16 34.69 -6.39
CA LEU A 73 11.65 35.87 -7.10
C LEU A 73 11.71 37.15 -6.25
N LEU A 74 11.54 37.02 -4.93
CA LEU A 74 11.57 38.14 -3.98
C LEU A 74 12.96 38.39 -3.37
N ASP A 75 13.96 37.58 -3.72
CA ASP A 75 15.33 37.61 -3.19
C ASP A 75 15.39 37.56 -1.65
N VAL A 76 14.60 36.65 -1.05
CA VAL A 76 14.53 36.46 0.41
C VAL A 76 15.13 35.10 0.80
N PRO A 77 16.46 34.99 0.98
CA PRO A 77 17.13 33.72 1.26
C PRO A 77 16.72 33.08 2.59
N GLU A 78 16.19 33.86 3.54
CA GLU A 78 15.66 33.39 4.83
C GLU A 78 14.48 32.43 4.64
N VAL A 79 13.67 32.64 3.60
CA VAL A 79 12.54 31.76 3.30
C VAL A 79 13.05 30.38 2.87
N VAL A 80 14.07 30.32 2.02
CA VAL A 80 14.65 29.04 1.56
C VAL A 80 15.41 28.33 2.68
N SER A 81 16.16 29.08 3.49
CA SER A 81 17.05 28.50 4.52
C SER A 81 16.33 28.10 5.81
N MET A 82 15.26 28.79 6.19
CA MET A 82 14.55 28.54 7.46
C MET A 82 13.11 28.07 7.24
N VAL A 83 12.34 28.80 6.43
CA VAL A 83 10.89 28.55 6.28
C VAL A 83 10.63 27.23 5.54
N VAL A 84 11.34 26.97 4.43
CA VAL A 84 11.14 25.74 3.64
C VAL A 84 11.48 24.48 4.45
N PRO A 85 12.63 24.36 5.15
CA PRO A 85 12.91 23.21 6.00
C PRO A 85 11.92 23.04 7.16
N LEU A 86 11.53 24.14 7.81
CA LEU A 86 10.55 24.09 8.90
C LEU A 86 9.18 23.61 8.39
N ALA A 87 8.72 24.12 7.26
CA ALA A 87 7.49 23.69 6.61
C ALA A 87 7.56 22.21 6.20
N PHE A 88 8.70 21.76 5.66
CA PHE A 88 8.93 20.37 5.29
C PHE A 88 8.81 19.44 6.50
N VAL A 89 9.43 19.79 7.62
CA VAL A 89 9.34 19.01 8.88
C VAL A 89 7.91 19.02 9.42
N ALA A 90 7.21 20.16 9.39
CA ALA A 90 5.83 20.26 9.85
C ALA A 90 4.87 19.39 9.03
N VAL A 91 4.97 19.46 7.70
CA VAL A 91 4.18 18.62 6.78
C VAL A 91 4.53 17.14 6.97
N TRP A 92 5.81 16.80 7.10
CA TRP A 92 6.24 15.44 7.39
C TRP A 92 5.60 14.93 8.69
N LEU A 93 5.72 15.67 9.80
CA LEU A 93 5.14 15.31 11.08
C LEU A 93 3.63 15.12 10.99
N TRP A 94 2.93 16.03 10.32
CA TRP A 94 1.50 15.92 10.08
C TRP A 94 1.15 14.62 9.34
N MET A 95 1.87 14.28 8.27
CA MET A 95 1.68 13.03 7.55
C MET A 95 1.98 11.80 8.42
N GLN A 96 2.98 11.86 9.30
CA GLN A 96 3.33 10.79 10.21
C GLN A 96 2.26 10.57 11.30
N ILE A 97 1.66 11.64 11.82
CA ILE A 97 0.51 11.59 12.73
C ILE A 97 -0.67 10.93 12.02
N TRP A 98 -1.01 11.42 10.83
CA TRP A 98 -2.11 10.87 10.03
C TRP A 98 -1.91 9.38 9.73
N LEU A 99 -0.71 8.99 9.31
CA LEU A 99 -0.34 7.60 9.06
C LEU A 99 -0.40 6.74 10.33
N GLY A 100 0.04 7.28 11.47
CA GLY A 100 0.02 6.60 12.77
C GLY A 100 -1.39 6.29 13.27
N LEU A 101 -2.32 7.23 13.06
CA LEU A 101 -3.71 7.12 13.50
C LEU A 101 -4.57 6.30 12.54
N MET A 102 -4.45 6.54 11.24
CA MET A 102 -5.35 5.97 10.22
C MET A 102 -4.76 4.77 9.48
N GLY A 103 -3.45 4.52 9.61
CA GLY A 103 -2.75 3.53 8.79
C GLY A 103 -2.72 3.89 7.30
N GLN A 104 -3.03 5.14 6.93
CA GLN A 104 -3.13 5.57 5.54
C GLN A 104 -2.38 6.89 5.34
N SER A 105 -1.86 7.08 4.14
CA SER A 105 -1.41 8.37 3.60
C SER A 105 -2.20 8.65 2.32
N ALA A 106 -2.08 9.84 1.75
CA ALA A 106 -2.79 10.21 0.53
C ALA A 106 -2.58 9.18 -0.60
N GLY A 107 -1.32 8.83 -0.91
CA GLY A 107 -1.02 7.84 -1.95
C GLY A 107 -1.52 6.44 -1.62
N LYS A 108 -1.42 6.03 -0.35
CA LYS A 108 -1.91 4.71 0.10
C LYS A 108 -3.42 4.61 0.04
N ALA A 109 -4.14 5.67 0.39
CA ALA A 109 -5.60 5.72 0.30
C ALA A 109 -6.06 5.61 -1.16
N MET A 110 -5.43 6.35 -2.08
CA MET A 110 -5.77 6.33 -3.51
C MET A 110 -5.57 4.95 -4.16
N LEU A 111 -4.61 4.16 -3.68
CA LEU A 111 -4.26 2.82 -4.19
C LEU A 111 -4.87 1.67 -3.39
N GLY A 112 -5.64 1.95 -2.34
CA GLY A 112 -6.26 0.91 -1.51
C GLY A 112 -5.24 0.12 -0.70
N LEU A 113 -4.24 0.82 -0.16
CA LEU A 113 -3.23 0.26 0.73
C LEU A 113 -3.48 0.73 2.17
N ARG A 114 -3.10 -0.11 3.12
CA ARG A 114 -3.21 0.22 4.54
C ARG A 114 -2.01 -0.32 5.31
N LEU A 115 -1.52 0.47 6.25
CA LEU A 115 -0.43 0.14 7.15
C LEU A 115 -1.03 -0.34 8.46
N VAL A 116 -0.62 -1.52 8.90
CA VAL A 116 -1.08 -2.13 10.15
C VAL A 116 0.11 -2.61 10.96
N ASN A 117 -0.06 -2.73 12.27
CA ASN A 117 0.92 -3.41 13.12
C ASN A 117 0.79 -4.94 12.99
N ALA A 118 1.65 -5.69 13.68
CA ALA A 118 1.62 -7.15 13.71
C ALA A 118 0.28 -7.74 14.21
N ASP A 119 -0.45 -7.00 15.05
CA ASP A 119 -1.76 -7.40 15.60
C ASP A 119 -2.96 -6.90 14.76
N ASN A 120 -2.72 -6.39 13.54
CA ASN A 120 -3.72 -5.82 12.65
C ASN A 120 -4.49 -4.60 13.20
N ARG A 121 -3.86 -3.87 14.13
CA ARG A 121 -4.33 -2.60 14.72
C ARG A 121 -3.66 -1.40 14.05
N PRO A 122 -4.14 -0.16 14.32
CA PRO A 122 -3.47 1.04 13.84
C PRO A 122 -1.98 1.04 14.22
N PRO A 123 -1.09 1.52 13.34
CA PRO A 123 0.35 1.35 13.50
C PRO A 123 0.94 2.17 14.66
N GLY A 124 0.25 3.24 15.09
CA GLY A 124 0.72 4.13 16.14
C GLY A 124 1.82 5.10 15.66
N PHE A 125 1.97 6.23 16.35
CA PHE A 125 2.87 7.30 15.94
C PHE A 125 4.36 6.95 16.07
N GLY A 126 4.76 6.31 17.18
CA GLY A 126 6.17 5.94 17.41
C GLY A 126 6.73 5.02 16.33
N PRO A 127 6.08 3.87 16.04
CA PRO A 127 6.51 2.97 14.99
C PRO A 127 6.53 3.61 13.59
N THR A 128 5.58 4.49 13.24
CA THR A 128 5.58 5.17 11.94
C THR A 128 6.74 6.15 11.80
N VAL A 129 7.03 6.94 12.83
CA VAL A 129 8.19 7.86 12.87
C VAL A 129 9.49 7.08 12.78
N LEU A 130 9.68 6.05 13.60
CA LEU A 130 10.89 5.22 13.57
C LEU A 130 11.09 4.59 12.18
N ARG A 131 10.02 4.12 11.55
CA ARG A 131 10.03 3.55 10.20
C ARG A 131 10.55 4.57 9.17
N SER A 132 10.07 5.81 9.26
CA SER A 132 10.49 6.87 8.35
C SER A 132 11.93 7.31 8.62
N LEU A 133 12.35 7.41 9.88
CA LEU A 133 13.74 7.73 10.26
C LEU A 133 14.72 6.66 9.78
N ILE A 134 14.39 5.37 9.91
CA ILE A 134 15.22 4.28 9.38
C ILE A 134 15.34 4.40 7.86
N PHE A 135 14.22 4.69 7.19
CA PHE A 135 14.21 4.82 5.73
C PHE A 135 15.10 6.00 5.27
N VAL A 136 14.95 7.17 5.88
CA VAL A 136 15.76 8.36 5.57
C VAL A 136 17.22 8.18 5.98
N GLY A 137 17.48 7.68 7.18
CA GLY A 137 18.84 7.46 7.70
C GLY A 137 19.63 6.42 6.93
N THR A 138 18.94 5.49 6.24
CA THR A 138 19.58 4.53 5.31
C THR A 138 19.56 4.99 3.85
N LEU A 139 19.14 6.23 3.57
CA LEU A 139 18.98 6.76 2.21
C LEU A 139 18.16 5.82 1.29
N GLY A 140 17.11 5.21 1.86
CA GLY A 140 16.23 4.27 1.15
C GLY A 140 16.77 2.85 1.01
N LEU A 141 18.02 2.56 1.42
CA LEU A 141 18.58 1.19 1.37
C LEU A 141 17.76 0.20 2.20
N ALA A 142 17.08 0.64 3.26
CA ALA A 142 16.17 -0.18 4.03
C ALA A 142 14.95 -0.70 3.24
N ALA A 143 14.70 -0.25 2.01
CA ALA A 143 13.68 -0.82 1.11
C ALA A 143 14.22 -1.86 0.12
N LEU A 144 15.53 -2.07 0.03
CA LEU A 144 16.12 -3.03 -0.92
C LEU A 144 15.56 -4.45 -0.83
N PRO A 145 15.34 -5.05 0.37
CA PRO A 145 14.78 -6.40 0.46
C PRO A 145 13.39 -6.54 -0.20
N MET A 146 12.61 -5.46 -0.18
CA MET A 146 11.28 -5.38 -0.79
C MET A 146 11.39 -5.24 -2.32
N LEU A 147 12.36 -4.47 -2.83
CA LEU A 147 12.53 -4.23 -4.27
C LEU A 147 13.17 -5.43 -4.99
N ALA A 148 14.11 -6.11 -4.32
CA ALA A 148 14.88 -7.21 -4.88
C ALA A 148 14.09 -8.53 -5.01
N SER A 149 12.97 -8.67 -4.30
CA SER A 149 12.17 -9.90 -4.30
C SER A 149 10.93 -9.75 -5.18
N PRO A 150 10.64 -10.71 -6.10
CA PRO A 150 9.39 -10.73 -6.86
C PRO A 150 8.18 -10.98 -5.95
N THR A 151 8.38 -11.75 -4.89
CA THR A 151 7.39 -12.04 -3.85
C THR A 151 7.31 -10.90 -2.84
N PRO A 152 6.12 -10.53 -2.34
CA PRO A 152 5.98 -9.50 -1.31
C PRO A 152 6.83 -9.82 -0.07
N ARG A 153 7.86 -9.02 0.18
CA ARG A 153 8.68 -9.10 1.38
C ARG A 153 8.71 -7.74 2.09
N PRO A 154 8.68 -7.70 3.43
CA PRO A 154 8.79 -6.45 4.17
C PRO A 154 10.20 -5.87 4.00
N GLY A 155 10.29 -4.56 3.81
CA GLY A 155 11.57 -3.86 3.88
C GLY A 155 12.19 -3.94 5.27
N LEU A 156 13.48 -3.66 5.40
CA LEU A 156 14.15 -3.62 6.70
C LEU A 156 13.47 -2.60 7.64
N HIS A 157 13.06 -1.45 7.10
CA HIS A 157 12.31 -0.42 7.84
C HIS A 157 10.95 -0.91 8.35
N ASP A 158 10.26 -1.76 7.59
CA ASP A 158 9.00 -2.40 7.99
C ASP A 158 9.25 -3.47 9.07
N ARG A 159 10.28 -4.30 8.88
CA ARG A 159 10.66 -5.38 9.81
C ARG A 159 11.08 -4.86 11.19
N LEU A 160 11.90 -3.81 11.23
CA LEU A 160 12.38 -3.22 12.48
C LEU A 160 11.28 -2.54 13.29
N THR A 161 10.18 -2.14 12.63
CA THR A 161 9.06 -1.45 13.27
C THR A 161 7.84 -2.35 13.49
N GLY A 162 7.89 -3.60 13.02
CA GLY A 162 6.76 -4.53 13.11
C GLY A 162 5.55 -4.07 12.31
N LEU A 163 5.75 -3.24 11.28
CA LEU A 163 4.69 -2.67 10.47
C LEU A 163 4.58 -3.38 9.12
N THR A 164 3.36 -3.65 8.69
CA THR A 164 3.08 -4.33 7.42
C THR A 164 2.12 -3.51 6.58
N VAL A 165 2.46 -3.31 5.30
CA VAL A 165 1.52 -2.73 4.32
C VAL A 165 0.72 -3.85 3.67
N ILE A 166 -0.58 -3.76 3.82
CA ILE A 166 -1.56 -4.69 3.27
C ILE A 166 -2.33 -4.03 2.12
N ASP A 167 -2.79 -4.86 1.20
CA ASP A 167 -3.60 -4.47 0.06
C ASP A 167 -5.08 -4.72 0.39
N VAL A 168 -5.79 -3.65 0.74
CA VAL A 168 -7.23 -3.72 1.08
C VAL A 168 -8.11 -3.60 -0.15
N ALA A 169 -7.54 -3.29 -1.33
CA ALA A 169 -8.24 -3.36 -2.61
C ALA A 169 -8.36 -4.80 -3.12
N ALA A 170 -7.47 -5.70 -2.67
CA ALA A 170 -7.39 -7.08 -3.11
C ALA A 170 -7.65 -8.12 -1.99
N GLY A 171 -7.81 -7.67 -0.74
CA GLY A 171 -7.98 -8.51 0.45
C GLY A 171 -8.75 -7.83 1.58
N ALA A 172 -8.77 -8.46 2.76
CA ALA A 172 -9.51 -7.94 3.92
C ALA A 172 -8.89 -6.69 4.55
N ASN A 173 -9.75 -5.83 5.11
CA ASN A 173 -9.36 -4.64 5.87
C ASN A 173 -9.65 -4.86 7.37
N PRO A 174 -8.62 -4.97 8.22
CA PRO A 174 -8.83 -5.19 9.65
C PRO A 174 -9.20 -3.92 10.43
N LEU A 175 -9.06 -2.74 9.83
CA LEU A 175 -9.31 -1.45 10.48
C LEU A 175 -10.65 -0.82 10.04
N GLY A 176 -11.63 -1.63 9.64
CA GLY A 176 -12.97 -1.18 9.22
C GLY A 176 -13.30 -1.53 7.77
N ASP A 177 -14.22 -0.79 7.17
CA ASP A 177 -14.77 -1.10 5.85
C ASP A 177 -13.74 -1.04 4.72
N ARG A 178 -13.92 -1.85 3.68
CA ARG A 178 -13.04 -1.85 2.50
C ARG A 178 -13.17 -0.50 1.77
N PRO A 179 -12.10 0.31 1.69
CA PRO A 179 -12.17 1.56 0.93
C PRO A 179 -12.20 1.25 -0.57
N HIS A 180 -13.04 1.98 -1.31
CA HIS A 180 -13.03 1.96 -2.77
C HIS A 180 -11.82 2.77 -3.28
N PRO A 181 -10.78 2.14 -3.84
CA PRO A 181 -9.60 2.87 -4.29
C PRO A 181 -9.95 3.75 -5.50
N ALA A 182 -9.59 5.03 -5.45
CA ALA A 182 -9.90 5.98 -6.53
C ALA A 182 -9.17 5.65 -7.84
N LEU A 183 -7.94 5.11 -7.77
CA LEU A 183 -7.08 4.88 -8.93
C LEU A 183 -6.95 3.41 -9.36
N ARG A 184 -7.61 2.49 -8.65
CA ARG A 184 -7.51 1.06 -8.92
C ARG A 184 -8.89 0.42 -8.89
N LYS A 185 -9.23 -0.31 -9.96
CA LYS A 185 -10.41 -1.18 -9.94
C LYS A 185 -10.20 -2.25 -8.88
N ALA A 186 -11.12 -2.34 -7.92
CA ALA A 186 -11.15 -3.42 -6.96
C ALA A 186 -11.16 -4.74 -7.74
N GLN A 187 -10.24 -5.64 -7.39
CA GLN A 187 -10.24 -6.98 -7.97
C GLN A 187 -11.34 -7.75 -7.23
N PRO A 188 -12.37 -8.26 -7.94
CA PRO A 188 -13.49 -8.95 -7.31
C PRO A 188 -13.07 -10.23 -6.58
#